data_AF-A0A820P635-F1
#
_entry.id   AF-A0A820P635-F1
#
_cell.length_a   1.000
_cell.length_b   1.000
_cell.length_c   1.000
_cell.angle_alpha   90.00
_cell.angle_beta   90.00
_cell.angle_gamma   90.00
#
_symmetry.space_group_name_H-M   'P 1'
#
loop_
_entity.id
_entity.type
_entity.pdbx_description
1 polymer ?
#
loop_
_entity_poly.entity_id
_entity_poly.type
_entity_poly.pdbx_seq_one_letter_code
_entity_poly.pdbx_strand_id
1 'polypeptide(L)'
;QDVEKVTIPGRKNLYRVYGHDGKALCDLLTKFDEPVPQKGVKILSRHPFSDQRRAYVTPSSVTSLYKLYWADGEIKEPLPPLRQIREYATDQLKHLRTDIVRDLNPTPYKVSLTNDLFNFMHELWIRSVPIGELN
;
A
#
# COMPACT_ATOMS: atom_id res chain seq x y z
N GLN A 1 -20.33 -2.85 -14.31
CA GLN A 1 -19.77 -2.11 -13.16
C GLN A 1 -18.29 -1.93 -13.44
N ASP A 2 -17.74 -0.74 -13.21
CA ASP A 2 -16.32 -0.49 -13.46
C ASP A 2 -15.49 -1.09 -12.32
N VAL A 3 -14.69 -2.12 -12.61
CA VAL A 3 -13.93 -2.89 -11.61
C VAL A 3 -12.94 -1.98 -10.87
N GLU A 4 -12.43 -0.94 -11.54
CA GLU A 4 -11.48 0.01 -10.94
C GLU A 4 -12.12 0.93 -9.89
N LYS A 5 -13.47 1.02 -9.86
CA LYS A 5 -14.22 1.82 -8.87
C LYS A 5 -14.65 1.02 -7.64
N VAL A 6 -14.26 -0.25 -7.55
CA VAL A 6 -14.53 -1.09 -6.38
C VAL A 6 -13.57 -0.73 -5.25
N THR A 7 -14.09 -0.59 -4.02
CA THR A 7 -13.25 -0.31 -2.85
C THR A 7 -12.57 -1.59 -2.36
N ILE A 8 -11.36 -1.45 -1.80
CA ILE A 8 -10.67 -2.57 -1.15
C ILE A 8 -11.24 -2.72 0.27
N PRO A 9 -11.92 -3.82 0.63
CA PRO A 9 -12.65 -3.95 1.89
C PRO A 9 -11.73 -4.14 3.11
N GLY A 10 -12.33 -4.08 4.31
CA GLY A 10 -11.67 -4.41 5.59
C GLY A 10 -10.77 -3.32 6.18
N ARG A 11 -10.42 -3.46 7.47
CA ARG A 11 -9.37 -2.65 8.11
C ARG A 11 -8.01 -3.10 7.58
N LYS A 12 -7.13 -2.15 7.25
CA LYS A 12 -5.86 -2.39 6.57
C LYS A 12 -4.72 -1.69 7.28
N ASN A 13 -3.51 -2.21 7.10
CA ASN A 13 -2.27 -1.48 7.36
C ASN A 13 -1.59 -1.13 6.04
N LEU A 14 -0.88 -0.01 6.01
CA LEU A 14 -0.16 0.47 4.84
C LEU A 14 1.33 0.60 5.16
N TYR A 15 2.17 0.03 4.29
CA TYR A 15 3.62 0.06 4.44
C TYR A 15 4.29 0.55 3.16
N ARG A 16 5.31 1.40 3.31
CA ARG A 16 6.22 1.72 2.21
C ARG A 16 7.38 0.75 2.20
N VAL A 17 7.63 0.16 1.04
CA VAL A 17 8.68 -0.84 0.82
C VAL A 17 9.83 -0.17 0.07
N TYR A 18 11.03 -0.23 0.63
CA TYR A 18 12.23 0.37 0.02
C TYR A 18 13.16 -0.68 -0.58
N GLY A 19 13.83 -0.30 -1.67
CA GLY A 19 14.87 -1.09 -2.33
C GLY A 19 16.25 -0.83 -1.73
N HIS A 20 17.26 -1.58 -2.17
CA HIS A 20 18.63 -1.44 -1.68
C HIS A 20 19.25 -0.06 -1.97
N ASP A 21 18.74 0.64 -2.98
CA ASP A 21 19.08 2.02 -3.35
C ASP A 21 18.43 3.09 -2.45
N GLY A 22 17.69 2.67 -1.42
CA GLY A 22 16.93 3.56 -0.54
C GLY A 22 15.69 4.16 -1.22
N LYS A 23 15.35 3.74 -2.45
CA LYS A 23 14.19 4.25 -3.16
C LYS A 23 12.94 3.45 -2.83
N ALA A 24 11.80 4.13 -2.76
CA ALA A 24 10.51 3.50 -2.57
C ALA A 24 10.14 2.68 -3.83
N LEU A 25 9.88 1.39 -3.63
CA LEU A 25 9.52 0.45 -4.69
C LEU A 25 8.01 0.45 -4.94
N CYS A 26 7.25 0.41 -3.84
CA CYS A 26 5.79 0.45 -3.83
C CYS A 26 5.28 0.73 -2.41
N ASP A 27 4.00 1.10 -2.32
CA ASP A 27 3.25 1.02 -1.07
C ASP A 27 2.42 -0.27 -1.08
N LEU A 28 2.48 -1.00 0.02
CA LEU A 28 1.88 -2.32 0.21
C LEU A 28 0.77 -2.23 1.26
N LEU A 29 -0.46 -2.51 0.82
CA LEU A 29 -1.61 -2.72 1.68
C LEU A 29 -1.66 -4.17 2.14
N THR A 30 -1.94 -4.33 3.43
CA THR A 30 -2.12 -5.62 4.11
C THR A 30 -3.43 -5.59 4.88
N LYS A 31 -4.00 -6.75 5.22
CA LYS A 31 -5.05 -6.83 6.23
C LYS A 31 -4.50 -6.38 7.59
N PHE A 32 -5.39 -5.93 8.46
CA PHE A 32 -5.00 -5.38 9.76
C PHE A 32 -4.28 -6.40 10.66
N ASP A 33 -4.62 -7.68 10.54
CA ASP A 33 -4.13 -8.81 11.31
C ASP A 33 -2.93 -9.52 10.67
N GLU A 34 -2.50 -9.11 9.48
CA GLU A 34 -1.31 -9.66 8.83
C GLU A 34 -0.02 -9.25 9.56
N PRO A 35 1.00 -10.13 9.59
CA PRO A 35 2.30 -9.78 10.14
C PRO A 35 2.94 -8.65 9.34
N VAL A 36 3.66 -7.77 10.06
CA VAL A 36 4.37 -6.65 9.44
C VAL A 36 5.40 -7.17 8.43
N PRO A 37 5.43 -6.64 7.19
CA PRO A 37 6.47 -6.95 6.22
C PRO A 37 7.88 -6.74 6.79
N GLN A 38 8.74 -7.75 6.67
CA GLN A 38 10.09 -7.72 7.24
C GLN A 38 11.17 -7.57 6.17
N LYS A 39 12.26 -6.89 6.54
CA LYS A 39 13.46 -6.77 5.71
C LYS A 39 13.96 -8.14 5.25
N GLY A 40 14.32 -8.25 3.97
CA GLY A 40 14.87 -9.48 3.38
C GLY A 40 13.85 -10.59 3.13
N VAL A 41 12.62 -10.46 3.63
CA VAL A 41 11.55 -11.44 3.39
C VAL A 41 10.84 -11.10 2.09
N LYS A 42 10.83 -12.04 1.15
CA LYS A 42 10.20 -11.88 -0.16
C LYS A 42 8.67 -11.86 0.00
N ILE A 43 8.01 -10.88 -0.60
CA ILE A 43 6.56 -10.69 -0.53
C ILE A 43 5.96 -10.69 -1.94
N LEU A 44 4.85 -11.40 -2.12
CA LEU A 44 4.07 -11.31 -3.35
C LEU A 44 3.21 -10.05 -3.34
N SER A 45 3.56 -9.11 -4.20
CA SER A 45 2.88 -7.83 -4.40
C SER A 45 1.95 -7.94 -5.61
N ARG A 46 0.64 -7.74 -5.42
CA ARG A 46 -0.39 -7.89 -6.47
C ARG A 46 -1.09 -6.56 -6.75
N HIS A 47 -1.34 -6.27 -8.01
CA HIS A 47 -2.20 -5.15 -8.39
C HIS A 47 -3.65 -5.45 -7.96
N PRO A 48 -4.38 -4.49 -7.38
CA PRO A 48 -5.74 -4.75 -6.86
C PRO A 48 -6.70 -5.31 -7.91
N PHE A 49 -6.66 -4.80 -9.14
CA PHE A 49 -7.67 -5.12 -10.17
C PHE A 49 -7.12 -5.86 -11.40
N SER A 50 -5.85 -6.29 -11.35
CA SER A 50 -5.21 -6.94 -12.50
C SER A 50 -4.40 -8.14 -12.05
N ASP A 51 -5.01 -9.31 -12.14
CA ASP A 51 -4.46 -10.58 -11.66
C ASP A 51 -3.09 -10.93 -12.27
N GLN A 52 -2.88 -10.53 -13.52
CA GLN A 52 -1.63 -10.73 -14.26
C GLN A 52 -0.51 -9.80 -13.78
N ARG A 53 -0.84 -8.64 -13.19
CA ARG A 53 0.13 -7.68 -12.68
C ARG A 53 0.50 -8.04 -11.24
N ARG A 54 1.49 -8.91 -11.11
CA ARG A 54 2.06 -9.34 -9.82
C ARG A 54 3.57 -9.44 -9.90
N ALA A 55 4.24 -9.14 -8.81
CA ALA A 55 5.68 -9.22 -8.72
C ALA A 55 6.11 -9.60 -7.30
N TYR A 56 7.23 -10.29 -7.19
CA TYR A 56 7.89 -10.43 -5.90
C TYR A 56 8.71 -9.18 -5.59
N VAL A 57 8.62 -8.72 -4.36
CA VAL A 57 9.44 -7.62 -3.84
C VAL A 57 10.15 -8.10 -2.59
N THR A 58 11.45 -7.82 -2.51
CA THR A 58 12.24 -8.07 -1.31
C THR A 58 12.66 -6.71 -0.74
N PRO A 59 12.11 -6.29 0.42
CA PRO A 59 12.44 -5.01 1.03
C PRO A 59 13.86 -4.98 1.59
N SER A 60 14.57 -3.88 1.35
CA SER A 60 15.77 -3.52 2.13
C SER A 60 15.39 -2.89 3.47
N SER A 61 14.27 -2.17 3.52
CA SER A 61 13.62 -1.63 4.70
C SER A 61 12.11 -1.45 4.42
N VAL A 62 11.34 -1.35 5.50
CA VAL A 62 9.88 -1.17 5.48
C VAL A 62 9.52 -0.12 6.50
N THR A 63 8.65 0.82 6.13
CA THR A 63 8.13 1.84 7.05
C THR A 63 6.61 1.77 7.09
N SER A 64 6.02 1.74 8.29
CA SER A 64 4.57 1.87 8.43
C SER A 64 4.14 3.31 8.14
N LEU A 65 3.12 3.48 7.30
CA LEU A 65 2.60 4.79 6.91
C LEU A 65 1.42 5.24 7.78
N TYR A 66 0.80 4.33 8.53
CA TYR A 66 -0.24 4.67 9.49
C TYR A 66 0.37 4.89 10.87
N LYS A 67 -0.02 6.00 11.49
CA LYS A 67 0.35 6.36 12.86
C LYS A 67 -0.91 6.75 13.62
N LEU A 68 -1.08 6.22 14.83
CA LEU A 68 -2.23 6.49 15.67
C LEU A 68 -2.03 7.83 16.41
N TYR A 69 -2.74 8.87 15.99
CA TYR A 69 -2.68 10.18 16.66
C TYR A 69 -3.79 10.37 17.70
N TRP A 70 -4.91 9.68 17.55
CA TRP A 70 -6.10 9.86 18.39
C TRP A 70 -6.71 8.51 18.77
N ALA A 71 -6.90 8.27 20.06
CA ALA A 71 -7.61 7.12 20.60
C ALA A 71 -8.19 7.45 21.97
N ASP A 72 -9.31 6.83 22.34
CA ASP A 72 -9.91 6.96 23.68
C ASP A 72 -10.19 8.42 24.10
N GLY A 73 -10.53 9.29 23.13
CA GLY A 73 -10.84 10.70 23.38
C GLY A 73 -9.61 11.60 23.57
N GLU A 74 -8.40 11.08 23.36
CA GLU A 74 -7.15 11.80 23.64
C GLU A 74 -6.16 11.74 22.47
N ILE A 75 -5.27 12.73 22.42
CA ILE A 75 -4.12 12.75 21.54
C ILE A 75 -3.05 11.79 22.10
N LYS A 76 -2.66 10.78 21.31
CA LYS A 76 -1.64 9.79 21.72
C LYS A 76 -0.22 10.16 21.30
N GLU A 77 -0.07 11.12 20.38
CA GLU A 77 1.21 11.51 19.80
C GLU A 77 1.29 13.04 19.66
N PRO A 78 2.39 13.68 20.08
CA PRO A 78 2.54 15.12 19.92
C PRO A 78 2.58 15.51 18.44
N LEU A 79 1.92 16.61 18.09
CA LEU A 79 1.91 17.11 16.72
C LEU A 79 3.29 17.71 16.38
N PRO A 80 3.88 17.34 15.24
CA PRO A 80 5.19 17.86 14.86
C PRO A 80 5.10 19.36 14.50
N PRO A 81 6.11 20.18 14.87
CA PRO A 81 6.18 21.57 14.44
C PRO A 81 6.34 21.69 12.93
N LEU A 82 5.89 22.82 12.36
CA LEU A 82 5.90 23.08 10.92
C LEU A 82 7.25 22.84 10.24
N ARG A 83 8.35 23.20 10.93
CA ARG A 83 9.71 22.99 10.42
C ARG A 83 10.02 21.50 10.17
N GLN A 84 9.63 20.63 11.10
CA GLN A 84 9.82 19.19 10.97
C GLN A 84 8.94 18.59 9.86
N ILE A 85 7.70 19.07 9.72
CA ILE A 85 6.80 18.64 8.63
C ILE A 85 7.42 18.97 7.27
N ARG A 86 7.96 20.19 7.11
CA ARG A 86 8.65 20.62 5.88
C ARG A 86 9.88 19.74 5.60
N GLU A 87 10.72 19.53 6.60
CA GLU A 87 11.93 18.70 6.46
C GLU A 87 11.59 17.26 6.09
N TYR A 88 10.56 16.69 6.74
CA TYR A 88 10.06 15.35 6.42
C TYR A 88 9.55 15.27 4.98
N ALA A 89 8.72 16.21 4.52
CA ALA A 89 8.20 16.20 3.16
C ALA A 89 9.34 16.27 2.11
N THR A 90 10.28 17.19 2.30
CA THR A 90 11.46 17.32 1.42
C THR A 90 12.31 16.05 1.42
N ASP A 91 12.49 15.42 2.58
CA ASP A 91 13.24 14.17 2.70
C ASP A 91 12.52 13.00 2.01
N GLN A 92 11.20 12.86 2.19
CA GLN A 92 10.42 11.80 1.55
C GLN A 92 10.45 11.88 0.01
N LEU A 93 10.47 13.09 -0.56
CA LEU A 93 10.62 13.28 -2.01
C LEU A 93 11.95 12.72 -2.52
N LYS A 94 13.04 12.80 -1.74
CA LYS A 94 14.35 12.24 -2.12
C LYS A 94 14.33 10.71 -2.20
N HIS A 95 13.42 10.05 -1.47
CA HIS A 95 13.27 8.60 -1.49
C HIS A 95 12.41 8.11 -2.66
N LEU A 96 11.72 8.99 -3.37
CA LEU A 96 11.03 8.62 -4.61
C LEU A 96 12.03 8.51 -5.76
N ARG A 97 11.71 7.64 -6.72
CA ARG A 97 12.48 7.52 -7.96
C ARG A 97 12.18 8.72 -8.87
N THR A 98 13.16 9.13 -9.65
CA THR A 98 13.07 10.30 -10.53
C THR A 98 12.00 10.16 -11.61
N ASP A 99 11.74 8.95 -12.09
CA ASP A 99 10.69 8.67 -13.08
C ASP A 99 9.26 8.88 -12.52
N ILE A 100 9.09 8.78 -11.20
CA ILE A 100 7.79 9.01 -10.53
C ILE A 100 7.54 10.50 -10.31
N VAL A 101 8.59 11.30 -10.10
CA VAL A 101 8.48 12.73 -9.73
C VAL A 101 8.73 13.70 -10.88
N ARG A 102 8.99 13.20 -12.10
CA ARG A 102 9.21 14.05 -13.28
C ARG A 102 7.92 14.74 -13.75
N ASP A 103 8.05 15.92 -14.34
CA ASP A 103 6.90 16.70 -14.81
C ASP A 103 6.20 16.07 -16.02
N LEU A 104 6.98 15.51 -16.96
CA LEU A 104 6.45 14.96 -18.21
C LEU A 104 6.22 13.45 -18.09
N ASN A 105 4.96 13.03 -18.19
CA ASN A 105 4.53 11.63 -18.18
C ASN A 105 5.13 10.81 -17.02
N PRO A 106 4.92 11.19 -15.75
CA PRO A 106 5.46 10.46 -14.61
C PRO A 106 5.00 9.00 -14.62
N THR A 107 5.89 8.09 -14.22
CA THR A 107 5.56 6.69 -14.05
C THR A 107 4.60 6.53 -12.86
N PRO A 108 3.45 5.86 -13.01
CA PRO A 108 2.52 5.65 -11.91
C PRO A 108 3.19 4.95 -10.73
N TYR A 109 3.04 5.53 -9.53
CA TYR A 109 3.54 4.91 -8.32
C TYR A 109 2.72 3.66 -7.98
N LYS A 110 3.41 2.57 -7.62
CA LYS A 110 2.78 1.28 -7.39
C LYS A 110 2.15 1.24 -5.99
N VAL A 111 0.84 1.06 -5.93
CA VAL A 111 0.12 0.63 -4.72
C VAL A 111 -0.35 -0.79 -4.95
N SER A 112 -0.02 -1.69 -4.03
CA SER A 112 -0.25 -3.13 -4.22
C SER A 112 -0.82 -3.77 -2.96
N LEU A 113 -1.43 -4.93 -3.14
CA LEU A 113 -1.98 -5.74 -2.06
C LEU A 113 -1.03 -6.91 -1.76
N THR A 114 -0.99 -7.34 -0.52
CA THR A 114 -0.50 -8.69 -0.20
C THR A 114 -1.39 -9.73 -0.81
N ASN A 115 -0.86 -10.96 -0.92
CA ASN A 115 -1.62 -12.10 -1.39
C ASN A 115 -2.91 -12.31 -0.58
N ASP A 116 -2.83 -12.17 0.74
CA ASP A 116 -3.94 -12.45 1.64
C ASP A 116 -5.05 -11.40 1.52
N LEU A 117 -4.69 -10.11 1.46
CA LEU A 117 -5.65 -9.03 1.19
C LEU A 117 -6.28 -9.15 -0.21
N PHE A 118 -5.48 -9.50 -1.23
CA PHE A 118 -5.99 -9.71 -2.59
C PHE A 118 -7.03 -10.85 -2.62
N ASN A 119 -6.71 -11.99 -2.03
CA ASN A 119 -7.60 -13.15 -2.01
C ASN A 119 -8.89 -12.85 -1.22
N PHE A 120 -8.78 -12.15 -0.08
CA PHE A 120 -9.93 -11.71 0.70
C PHE A 120 -10.88 -10.80 -0.11
N MET A 121 -10.33 -9.82 -0.83
CA MET A 121 -11.12 -8.94 -1.69
C MET A 121 -11.77 -9.72 -2.84
N HIS A 122 -11.03 -10.61 -3.50
CA HIS A 122 -11.53 -11.41 -4.62
C HIS A 122 -12.67 -12.35 -4.18
N GLU A 123 -12.54 -12.98 -3.02
CA GLU A 123 -13.57 -13.82 -2.42
C GLU A 123 -14.85 -13.04 -2.15
N LEU A 124 -14.75 -11.85 -1.54
CA LEU A 124 -15.90 -10.99 -1.30
C LEU A 124 -16.56 -10.55 -2.61
N TRP A 125 -15.77 -10.25 -3.62
CA TRP A 125 -16.28 -9.88 -4.93
C TRP A 125 -17.08 -11.03 -5.56
N ILE A 126 -16.52 -12.24 -5.65
CA ILE A 126 -17.22 -13.42 -6.18
C ILE A 126 -18.54 -13.67 -5.45
N ARG A 127 -18.54 -13.57 -4.11
CA ARG A 127 -19.77 -13.76 -3.30
C ARG A 127 -20.84 -12.70 -3.56
N SER A 128 -20.45 -11.52 -4.01
CA SER A 128 -21.38 -10.42 -4.30
C SER A 128 -21.96 -10.45 -5.72
N VAL A 129 -21.34 -11.20 -6.64
CA VAL A 129 -21.78 -11.31 -8.03
C VAL A 129 -23.02 -12.21 -8.10
N PRO A 130 -24.12 -11.77 -8.75
CA PRO A 130 -25.31 -12.60 -8.93
C PRO A 130 -24.99 -13.92 -9.65
N ILE A 131 -25.57 -15.01 -9.17
CA ILE A 131 -25.48 -16.31 -9.83
C ILE A 131 -26.56 -16.36 -10.91
N GLY A 132 -26.16 -16.50 -12.17
CA GLY A 132 -27.08 -16.76 -13.26
C GLY A 132 -27.45 -18.24 -13.31
N GLU A 133 -28.73 -18.55 -13.42
CA GLU A 133 -29.19 -19.90 -13.76
C GLU A 133 -29.20 -20.05 -15.28
N LEU A 134 -28.57 -21.10 -15.80
CA LEU A 134 -28.68 -21.51 -17.19
C LEU A 134 -29.84 -22.50 -17.29
N ASN A 135 -30.98 -22.05 -17.82
CA ASN A 135 -32.10 -22.90 -18.23
C ASN A 135 -32.06 -23.15 -19.73
#